data_AF-A0A1G2Z190-F1
#
_entry.id   AF-A0A1G2Z190-F1
#
_cell.length_a   1.000
_cell.length_b   1.000
_cell.length_c   1.000
_cell.angle_alpha   90.00
_cell.angle_beta   90.00
_cell.angle_gamma   90.00
#
_symmetry.space_group_name_H-M   'P 1'
#
loop_
_entity.id
_entity.type
_entity.pdbx_description
1 polymer ?
#
loop_
_entity_poly.entity_id
_entity_poly.type
_entity_poly.pdbx_seq_one_letter_code
_entity_poly.pdbx_strand_id
1 'polypeptide(L)' 'MIESCFSRAGDLCPAVKRWRDGNMAQRWAATVLLEAERRFRRIQGYGQLPLLIDALSHSLDKQEAAA' A
#
# COMPACT_ATOMS: atom_id res chain seq x y z
N MET A 1 11.44 2.20 3.85
CA MET A 1 11.30 2.41 2.39
C MET A 1 9.99 1.77 1.97
N ILE A 2 9.06 2.56 1.42
CA ILE A 2 7.78 2.05 0.91
C ILE A 2 8.06 1.50 -0.51
N GLU A 3 7.59 0.29 -0.79
CA GLU A 3 7.74 -0.35 -2.10
C GLU A 3 6.75 0.28 -3.09
N SER A 4 7.20 0.59 -4.32
CA SER A 4 6.35 1.22 -5.35
C SER A 4 5.65 0.17 -6.20
N CYS A 5 4.32 0.25 -6.31
CA CYS A 5 3.52 -0.59 -7.21
C CYS A 5 3.98 -0.48 -8.66
N PHE A 6 4.38 0.71 -9.12
CA PHE A 6 4.77 0.94 -10.50
C PHE A 6 6.15 0.34 -10.82
N SER A 7 7.11 0.40 -9.89
CA SER A 7 8.36 -0.36 -10.05
C SER A 7 8.09 -1.85 -10.18
N ARG A 8 7.18 -2.38 -9.34
CA ARG A 8 6.82 -3.80 -9.39
C ARG A 8 6.07 -4.18 -10.67
N ALA A 9 5.23 -3.28 -11.18
CA ALA A 9 4.56 -3.45 -12.45
C ALA A 9 5.56 -3.47 -13.62
N GLY A 10 6.60 -2.65 -13.57
CA GLY A 10 7.71 -2.67 -14.52
C GLY A 10 8.43 -4.02 -14.58
N ASP A 11 8.68 -4.64 -13.43
CA ASP A 11 9.30 -5.98 -13.34
C ASP A 11 8.41 -7.10 -13.91
N LEU A 12 7.08 -6.94 -13.84
CA LEU A 12 6.10 -7.96 -14.22
C LEU A 12 5.65 -7.87 -15.67
N CYS A 13 5.82 -6.71 -16.32
CA CYS A 13 5.46 -6.48 -17.71
C CYS A 13 6.56 -6.63 -18.79
N PRO A 14 7.81 -7.10 -18.56
CA PRO A 14 8.85 -7.08 -19.58
C PRO A 14 8.61 -8.09 -20.71
N ALA A 15 7.78 -9.11 -20.46
CA ALA A 15 7.40 -10.11 -21.46
C ALA A 15 6.35 -9.60 -22.46
N VAL A 16 5.61 -8.55 -22.14
CA VAL A 16 4.54 -8.02 -23.01
C VAL A 16 5.13 -7.05 -24.02
N LYS A 17 5.63 -7.61 -25.12
CA LYS A 17 6.28 -6.81 -26.19
C LYS A 17 5.29 -6.16 -27.16
N ARG A 18 4.05 -6.65 -27.23
CA ARG A 18 3.04 -6.17 -28.18
C ARG A 18 1.67 -6.04 -27.52
N TRP A 19 1.23 -4.80 -27.35
CA TRP A 19 -0.11 -4.46 -26.89
C TRP A 19 -1.05 -4.43 -28.09
N ARG A 20 -2.21 -5.07 -27.95
CA ARG A 20 -3.22 -5.14 -29.02
C ARG A 20 -4.27 -4.05 -28.89
N ASP A 21 -4.84 -3.93 -27.70
CA ASP A 21 -5.96 -3.01 -27.41
C ASP A 21 -5.94 -2.57 -25.95
N GLY A 22 -6.70 -1.52 -25.63
CA GLY A 22 -6.84 -1.01 -24.25
C GLY A 22 -7.36 -2.05 -23.25
N ASN A 23 -8.24 -2.96 -23.68
CA ASN A 23 -8.74 -4.04 -22.84
C ASN A 23 -7.59 -4.99 -22.41
N MET A 24 -6.63 -5.26 -23.30
CA MET A 24 -5.46 -6.07 -22.95
C MET A 24 -4.61 -5.36 -21.89
N ALA A 25 -4.42 -4.04 -22.01
CA ALA A 25 -3.71 -3.23 -21.02
C ALA A 25 -4.40 -3.26 -19.66
N GLN A 26 -5.73 -3.14 -19.62
CA GLN A 26 -6.50 -3.19 -18.37
C GLN A 26 -6.38 -4.55 -17.68
N ARG A 27 -6.47 -5.66 -18.43
CA ARG A 27 -6.34 -7.01 -17.86
C ARG A 27 -4.95 -7.27 -17.29
N TRP A 28 -3.91 -6.79 -17.99
CA TRP A 28 -2.54 -6.86 -17.49
C TRP A 28 -2.35 -5.98 -16.26
N ALA A 29 -2.85 -4.74 -16.27
CA ALA A 29 -2.79 -3.86 -15.10
C ALA A 29 -3.45 -4.50 -13.87
N ALA A 30 -4.65 -5.06 -14.02
CA ALA A 30 -5.34 -5.76 -12.93
C ALA A 30 -4.53 -6.96 -12.40
N THR A 31 -4.02 -7.80 -13.30
CA THR A 31 -3.23 -9.00 -12.93
C THR A 31 -1.93 -8.62 -12.22
N VAL A 32 -1.25 -7.61 -12.74
CA VAL A 32 0.03 -7.11 -12.21
C VAL A 32 -0.15 -6.46 -10.85
N LEU A 33 -1.23 -5.69 -10.65
CA LEU A 33 -1.54 -5.08 -9.35
C LEU A 33 -1.87 -6.15 -8.31
N LEU A 34 -2.62 -7.19 -8.67
CA LEU A 34 -2.91 -8.31 -7.77
C LEU A 34 -1.64 -9.08 -7.37
N GLU A 35 -0.72 -9.31 -8.31
CA GLU A 35 0.54 -10.00 -8.00
C GLU A 35 1.50 -9.09 -7.21
N ALA A 36 1.50 -7.78 -7.48
CA ALA A 36 2.25 -6.81 -6.70
C ALA A 36 1.75 -6.74 -5.24
N GLU A 37 0.42 -6.74 -5.04
CA GLU A 37 -0.22 -6.73 -3.72
C GLU A 37 0.29 -7.88 -2.83
N ARG A 38 0.34 -9.10 -3.37
CA ARG A 38 0.80 -10.29 -2.63
C ARG A 38 2.23 -10.18 -2.12
N ARG A 39 3.05 -9.34 -2.75
CA ARG A 39 4.46 -9.16 -2.39
C ARG A 39 4.69 -7.97 -1.46
N PHE A 40 3.71 -7.09 -1.29
CA PHE A 40 3.86 -5.97 -0.38
C PHE A 40 3.96 -6.44 1.06
N ARG A 41 4.97 -5.93 1.75
CA ARG A 41 5.12 -6.14 3.18
C ARG A 41 4.17 -5.22 3.92
N ARG A 42 3.58 -5.74 5.00
CA ARG A 42 2.82 -4.92 5.94
C ARG A 42 3.75 -3.86 6.54
N ILE A 43 3.17 -2.69 6.82
CA ILE A 43 3.89 -1.60 7.50
C ILE A 43 4.38 -2.12 8.86
N GLN A 44 5.66 -1.90 9.15
CA GLN A 44 6.24 -2.30 10.43
C GLN A 44 5.51 -1.57 11.57
N GLY A 45 5.16 -2.30 12.63
CA GLY A 45 4.42 -1.72 13.75
C GLY A 45 2.95 -1.40 13.48
N TYR A 46 2.34 -1.84 12.37
CA TYR A 46 0.93 -1.55 12.08
C TYR A 46 -0.03 -2.00 13.21
N GLY A 47 0.31 -3.07 13.94
CA GLY A 47 -0.49 -3.57 15.06
C GLY A 47 -0.38 -2.71 16.33
N GLN A 48 0.62 -1.84 16.43
CA GLN A 48 0.80 -0.90 17.53
C GLN A 48 0.10 0.44 17.30
N LEU A 49 -0.34 0.71 16.06
CA LEU A 49 -1.06 1.95 15.72
C LEU A 49 -2.32 2.18 16.57
N PRO A 50 -3.19 1.17 16.82
CA PRO A 50 -4.36 1.39 17.67
C PRO A 50 -3.99 1.79 19.10
N LEU A 51 -2.95 1.16 19.67
CA LEU A 51 -2.46 1.48 21.01
C LEU A 51 -1.85 2.89 21.08
N LEU A 52 -1.16 3.30 20.02
CA LEU A 52 -0.65 4.66 19.91
C LEU A 52 -1.79 5.69 19.84
N ILE A 53 -2.83 5.42 19.05
CA ILE A 53 -4.00 6.30 18.92
C ILE A 53 -4.69 6.47 20.27
N ASP A 54 -4.93 5.37 20.98
CA ASP A 54 -5.57 5.37 22.31
C ASP A 54 -4.76 6.18 23.34
N ALA A 55 -3.45 5.93 23.40
CA ALA A 55 -2.55 6.68 24.27
C ALA A 55 -2.53 8.19 23.94
N LEU A 56 -2.56 8.54 22.66
CA LEU A 56 -2.63 9.93 22.21
C LEU A 56 -3.95 10.58 22.62
N SER A 57 -5.08 9.92 22.40
CA SER A 57 -6.41 10.41 22.84
C SER A 57 -6.43 10.69 24.34
N HIS A 58 -5.99 9.74 25.17
CA HIS A 58 -5.91 9.93 26.62
C HIS A 58 -5.00 11.09 27.05
N SER A 59 -3.89 11.31 26.34
CA SER A 59 -3.02 12.45 26.60
C SER A 59 -3.63 13.77 26.19
N LEU A 60 -4.41 13.82 25.10
CA LEU A 60 -5.13 15.02 24.66
C LEU A 60 -6.26 15.39 25.62
N ASP A 61 -7.07 14.42 26.06
CA ASP A 61 -8.12 14.64 27.07
C ASP A 61 -7.53 15.22 28.37
N LYS A 62 -6.34 14.73 28.76
CA LYS A 62 -5.62 15.24 29.94
C LYS A 62 -5.05 16.65 29.71
N GLN A 63 -4.70 17.02 28.48
CA GLN A 63 -4.25 18.36 28.14
C GLN A 63 -5.42 19.34 28.08
N GLU A 64 -6.57 18.96 27.52
CA GLU A 64 -7.78 19.80 27.52
C GLU A 64 -8.34 20.01 28.92
N ALA A 65 -8.29 19.00 29.80
CA ALA A 65 -8.70 19.17 31.20
C ALA A 65 -7.73 20.04 32.04
N ALA A 66 -6.51 20.27 31.55
CA ALA A 66 -5.52 21.11 32.20
C ALA A 66 -5.49 22.56 31.65
N ALA A 67 -6.21 22.82 30.55
CA ALA A 67 -6.39 24.12 29.92
C ALA A 67 -7.68 24.79 30.41
#